data_AF-Q830G7-F1
#
_entry.id   AF-Q830G7-F1
#
_cell.length_a   1.000
_cell.length_b   1.000
_cell.length_c   1.000
_cell.angle_alpha   90.00
_cell.angle_beta   90.00
_cell.angle_gamma   90.00
#
_symmetry.space_group_name_H-M   'P 1'
#
loop_
_entity.id
_entity.type
_entity.pdbx_description
1 polymer ?
#
loop_
_entity_poly.entity_id
_entity_poly.type
_entity_poly.pdbx_seq_one_letter_code
_entity_poly.pdbx_strand_id
1 'polypeptide(L)'
;MNNEAETLSLEEKFKAHIHFEEGMDDSMLSFYLNMAKNYVKTATGGQEEYLILMVAGIAYEYRVSEDELDKALNAITPFIIQGVIQHAEEADE
;
A
#
# COMPACT_ATOMS: atom_id res chain seq x y z
N MET A 1 30.16 -10.19 12.32
CA MET A 1 28.92 -10.61 11.65
C MET A 1 27.78 -9.90 12.38
N ASN A 2 27.43 -8.70 11.95
CA ASN A 2 26.29 -7.97 12.48
C ASN A 2 25.26 -7.93 11.36
N ASN A 3 24.37 -8.92 11.31
CA ASN A 3 23.15 -8.85 10.52
C ASN A 3 22.04 -8.44 11.48
N GLU A 4 22.04 -7.17 11.87
CA GLU A 4 20.77 -6.50 12.06
C GLU A 4 20.27 -6.27 10.63
N ALA A 5 19.38 -7.14 10.15
CA ALA A 5 18.76 -6.94 8.85
C ALA A 5 18.00 -5.62 8.93
N GLU A 6 18.56 -4.56 8.36
CA GLU A 6 17.87 -3.28 8.19
C GLU A 6 16.55 -3.58 7.49
N THR A 7 15.46 -3.45 8.24
CA THR A 7 14.12 -3.56 7.67
C THR A 7 13.94 -2.37 6.74
N LEU A 8 13.79 -2.64 5.44
CA LEU A 8 13.57 -1.61 4.43
C LEU A 8 12.46 -0.66 4.89
N SER A 9 12.66 0.63 4.67
CA SER A 9 11.61 1.63 4.87
C SER A 9 10.41 1.36 3.95
N LEU A 10 9.24 1.88 4.32
CA LEU A 10 8.05 1.74 3.50
C LEU A 10 8.23 2.32 2.09
N GLU A 11 8.99 3.42 1.96
CA GLU A 11 9.28 4.02 0.66
C GLU A 11 10.18 3.12 -0.19
N GLU A 12 11.21 2.50 0.39
CA GLU A 12 12.06 1.54 -0.32
C GLU A 12 11.29 0.29 -0.76
N LYS A 13 10.42 -0.22 0.11
CA LYS A 13 9.49 -1.32 -0.24
C LYS A 13 8.54 -0.91 -1.35
N PHE A 14 8.07 0.34 -1.36
CA PHE A 14 7.21 0.85 -2.40
C PHE A 14 7.95 1.01 -3.74
N LYS A 15 9.15 1.59 -3.73
CA LYS A 15 10.05 1.64 -4.90
C LYS A 15 10.27 0.24 -5.47
N ALA A 16 10.53 -0.75 -4.63
CA ALA A 16 10.65 -2.14 -5.07
C ALA A 16 9.34 -2.71 -5.65
N HIS A 17 8.19 -2.42 -5.02
CA HIS A 17 6.87 -2.92 -5.43
C HIS A 17 6.46 -2.44 -6.83
N ILE A 18 6.79 -1.20 -7.19
CA ILE A 18 6.47 -0.62 -8.50
C ILE A 18 7.62 -0.74 -9.52
N HIS A 19 8.65 -1.52 -9.19
CA HIS A 19 9.86 -1.64 -10.01
C HIS A 19 10.48 -0.28 -10.38
N PHE A 20 10.58 0.62 -9.40
CA PHE A 20 11.13 1.95 -9.57
C PHE A 20 12.61 1.91 -9.98
N GLU A 21 12.94 2.49 -11.13
CA GLU A 21 14.28 2.51 -11.72
C GLU A 21 15.04 3.80 -11.38
N GLU A 22 16.37 3.74 -11.50
CA GLU A 22 17.24 4.90 -11.28
C GLU A 22 16.93 6.02 -12.29
N GLY A 23 16.70 7.23 -11.80
CA GLY A 23 16.38 8.40 -12.62
C GLY A 23 14.88 8.66 -12.81
N MET A 24 14.00 7.83 -12.27
CA MET A 24 12.57 8.13 -12.18
C MET A 24 12.29 9.25 -11.15
N ASP A 25 11.25 10.04 -11.38
CA ASP A 25 10.79 11.08 -10.45
C ASP A 25 10.11 10.47 -9.22
N ASP A 26 10.69 10.69 -8.04
CA ASP A 26 10.18 10.18 -6.77
C ASP A 26 9.36 11.20 -5.96
N SER A 27 9.18 12.42 -6.46
CA SER A 27 8.51 13.51 -5.75
C SER A 27 7.08 13.18 -5.29
N MET A 28 6.39 12.32 -6.04
CA MET A 28 5.00 11.92 -5.77
C MET A 28 4.87 10.63 -4.95
N LEU A 29 5.96 9.89 -4.68
CA LEU A 29 5.86 8.60 -3.97
C LEU A 29 5.29 8.77 -2.56
N SER A 30 5.75 9.81 -1.85
CA SER A 30 5.25 10.14 -0.51
C SER A 30 3.75 10.48 -0.52
N PHE A 31 3.26 11.14 -1.58
CA PHE A 31 1.84 11.45 -1.74
C PHE A 31 1.00 10.17 -1.87
N TYR A 32 1.42 9.23 -2.72
CA TYR A 32 0.71 7.95 -2.89
C TYR A 32 0.71 7.11 -1.62
N LEU A 33 1.85 7.04 -0.93
CA LEU A 33 1.95 6.31 0.34
C LEU A 33 1.07 6.92 1.43
N ASN A 34 0.99 8.25 1.53
CA ASN A 34 0.14 8.91 2.51
C ASN A 34 -1.35 8.74 2.20
N MET A 35 -1.73 8.83 0.93
CA MET A 35 -3.09 8.55 0.49
C MET A 35 -3.48 7.10 0.80
N ALA A 36 -2.63 6.14 0.45
CA ALA A 36 -2.85 4.72 0.71
C ALA A 36 -2.95 4.40 2.20
N LYS A 37 -2.07 4.98 3.04
CA LYS A 37 -2.16 4.88 4.51
C LYS A 37 -3.50 5.33 5.05
N ASN A 38 -4.02 6.46 4.56
CA ASN A 38 -5.30 6.98 5.00
C ASN A 38 -6.46 6.11 4.52
N TYR A 39 -6.40 5.64 3.27
CA TYR A 39 -7.40 4.74 2.71
C TYR A 39 -7.49 3.44 3.50
N VAL A 40 -6.36 2.75 3.69
CA VAL A 40 -6.31 1.47 4.42
C VAL A 40 -6.80 1.65 5.85
N LYS A 41 -6.32 2.69 6.55
CA LYS A 41 -6.79 3.01 7.90
C LYS A 41 -8.29 3.20 7.99
N THR A 42 -8.86 3.89 7.01
CA THR A 42 -10.31 4.16 6.99
C THR A 42 -11.08 2.89 6.64
N ALA A 43 -10.56 2.07 5.74
CA ALA A 43 -11.23 0.88 5.24
C ALA A 43 -11.18 -0.30 6.23
N THR A 44 -10.07 -0.46 6.98
CA THR A 44 -9.85 -1.62 7.85
C THR A 44 -9.77 -1.30 9.33
N GLY A 45 -9.56 -0.03 9.71
CA GLY A 45 -9.21 0.38 11.07
C GLY A 45 -7.73 0.21 11.41
N GLY A 46 -7.02 -0.68 10.71
CA GLY A 46 -5.58 -0.94 10.84
C GLY A 46 -4.73 -0.26 9.76
N GLN A 47 -3.41 -0.48 9.80
CA GLN A 47 -2.46 0.08 8.82
C GLN A 47 -1.51 -0.98 8.27
N GLU A 48 -2.07 -2.10 7.80
CA GLU A 48 -1.30 -3.20 7.25
C GLU A 48 -0.41 -2.76 6.08
N GLU A 49 0.89 -3.03 6.22
CA GLU A 49 1.90 -2.52 5.29
C GLU A 49 1.66 -2.99 3.85
N TYR A 50 1.30 -4.25 3.66
CA TYR A 50 1.07 -4.83 2.34
C TYR A 50 -0.15 -4.21 1.65
N LEU A 51 -1.23 -3.90 2.38
CA LEU A 51 -2.40 -3.22 1.84
C LEU A 51 -2.04 -1.79 1.40
N ILE A 52 -1.21 -1.10 2.18
CA ILE A 52 -0.73 0.24 1.84
C ILE A 52 0.07 0.19 0.53
N LEU A 53 0.99 -0.78 0.39
CA LEU A 53 1.78 -0.93 -0.82
C LEU A 53 0.92 -1.22 -2.05
N MET A 54 -0.08 -2.11 -1.94
CA MET A 54 -0.99 -2.41 -3.05
C MET A 54 -1.82 -1.19 -3.46
N VAL A 55 -2.42 -0.47 -2.51
CA VAL A 55 -3.23 0.73 -2.82
C VAL A 55 -2.37 1.84 -3.41
N ALA A 56 -1.16 2.05 -2.88
CA ALA A 56 -0.23 3.04 -3.42
C ALA A 56 0.22 2.65 -4.84
N GLY A 57 0.46 1.37 -5.11
CA GLY A 57 0.83 0.84 -6.43
C GLY A 57 -0.27 1.05 -7.46
N ILE A 58 -1.52 0.74 -7.09
CA ILE A 58 -2.70 0.97 -7.93
C ILE A 58 -2.84 2.45 -8.28
N ALA A 59 -2.71 3.34 -7.31
CA ALA A 59 -2.80 4.77 -7.55
C ALA A 59 -1.62 5.35 -8.36
N TYR A 60 -0.44 4.74 -8.25
CA TYR A 60 0.72 5.07 -9.06
C TYR A 60 0.52 4.63 -10.52
N GLU A 61 -0.08 3.46 -10.78
CA GLU A 61 -0.25 2.90 -12.12
C GLU A 61 -1.44 3.56 -12.85
N TYR A 62 -2.61 3.66 -12.21
CA TYR A 62 -3.87 3.97 -12.88
C TYR A 62 -4.35 5.42 -12.70
N ARG A 63 -3.45 6.39 -12.81
CA ARG A 63 -3.76 7.82 -12.58
C ARG A 63 -4.77 8.44 -13.55
N VAL A 64 -4.97 7.83 -14.72
CA VAL A 64 -5.74 8.39 -15.85
C VAL A 64 -6.94 7.54 -16.23
N SER A 65 -6.90 6.23 -15.96
CA SER A 65 -7.93 5.27 -16.40
C SER A 65 -8.85 4.89 -15.25
N GLU A 66 -10.07 5.44 -15.26
CA GLU A 66 -11.09 5.15 -14.26
C GLU A 66 -11.50 3.66 -14.26
N ASP A 67 -11.67 3.06 -15.45
CA ASP A 67 -12.07 1.65 -15.58
C ASP A 67 -11.01 0.67 -15.04
N GLU A 68 -9.73 0.95 -15.28
CA GLU A 68 -8.65 0.09 -14.78
C GLU A 68 -8.43 0.30 -13.27
N LEU A 69 -8.60 1.53 -12.79
CA LEU A 69 -8.59 1.82 -11.36
C LEU A 69 -9.71 1.07 -10.63
N ASP A 70 -10.94 1.11 -11.14
CA ASP A 70 -12.09 0.40 -10.56
C ASP A 70 -11.85 -1.11 -10.52
N LYS A 71 -11.38 -1.71 -11.62
CA LYS A 71 -11.04 -3.15 -11.64
C LYS A 71 -9.96 -3.50 -10.62
N ALA A 72 -8.91 -2.69 -10.52
CA ALA A 72 -7.82 -2.95 -9.58
C ALA A 72 -8.28 -2.84 -8.11
N LEU A 73 -9.10 -1.84 -7.78
CA LEU A 73 -9.68 -1.70 -6.45
C LEU A 73 -10.64 -2.85 -6.12
N ASN A 74 -11.48 -3.27 -7.07
CA ASN A 74 -12.35 -4.43 -6.91
C ASN A 74 -11.53 -5.72 -6.70
N ALA A 75 -10.42 -5.89 -7.41
CA ALA A 75 -9.56 -7.05 -7.27
C ALA A 75 -8.93 -7.17 -5.87
N ILE A 76 -8.60 -6.05 -5.22
CA ILE A 76 -8.02 -6.08 -3.86
C ILE A 76 -9.06 -6.13 -2.74
N THR A 77 -10.35 -6.02 -3.04
CA THR A 77 -11.43 -6.01 -2.05
C THR A 77 -11.38 -7.19 -1.06
N PRO A 78 -11.10 -8.44 -1.47
CA PRO A 78 -10.98 -9.55 -0.53
C PRO A 78 -9.90 -9.33 0.55
N PHE A 79 -8.77 -8.70 0.19
CA PHE A 79 -7.69 -8.39 1.15
C PHE A 79 -8.08 -7.26 2.12
N ILE A 80 -8.85 -6.28 1.65
CA ILE A 80 -9.41 -5.24 2.52
C ILE A 80 -10.36 -5.85 3.55
N ILE A 81 -11.26 -6.75 3.13
CA ILE A 81 -12.17 -7.46 4.03
C ILE A 81 -11.38 -8.28 5.06
N GLN A 82 -10.34 -9.00 4.62
CA GLN A 82 -9.46 -9.73 5.54
C GLN A 82 -8.80 -8.79 6.55
N GLY A 83 -8.32 -7.62 6.11
CA GLY A 83 -7.75 -6.60 7.00
C GLY A 83 -8.74 -6.06 8.04
N VAL A 84 -10.02 -5.89 7.68
CA VAL A 84 -11.09 -5.53 8.63
C VAL A 84 -11.24 -6.60 9.72
N ILE A 85 -11.28 -7.87 9.32
CA ILE A 85 -11.46 -8.99 10.25
C ILE A 85 -10.28 -9.08 11.22
N GLN A 86 -9.05 -9.06 10.69
CA GLN A 86 -7.85 -9.12 11.51
C GLN A 86 -7.79 -7.97 12.52
N HIS A 87 -8.10 -6.74 12.10
CA HIS A 87 -8.09 -5.61 13.02
C HIS A 87 -9.20 -5.67 14.07
N ALA A 88 -10.38 -6.18 13.72
CA ALA A 88 -11.45 -6.38 14.68
C ALA A 88 -11.07 -7.43 15.74
N GLU A 89 -10.41 -8.52 15.34
CA GLU A 89 -9.90 -9.55 16.25
C GLU A 89 -8.82 -8.98 17.19
N GLU A 90 -7.87 -8.19 16.68
CA GLU A 90 -6.83 -7.53 17.50
C GLU A 90 -7.39 -6.53 18.51
N ALA A 91 -8.55 -5.92 18.24
CA ALA A 91 -9.19 -4.96 19.13
C ALA A 91 -10.00 -5.61 20.27
N ASP A 92 -10.38 -6.87 20.11
CA ASP A 92 -11.15 -7.67 21.08
C ASP A 92 -10.26 -8.50 22.03
N GLU A 93 -8.93 -8.50 21.82
CA GLU A 93 -7.90 -9.07 22.72
C GLU A 93 -7.39 -8.07 23.78
#